data_AF-A0A645GLF0-F1
#
_entry.id   AF-A0A645GLF0-F1
#
_cell.length_a   1.000
_cell.length_b   1.000
_cell.length_c   1.000
_cell.angle_alpha   90.00
_cell.angle_beta   90.00
_cell.angle_gamma   90.00
#
_symmetry.space_group_name_H-M   'P 1'
#
loop_
_entity.id
_entity.type
_entity.pdbx_description
1 polymer ?
#
loop_
_entity_poly.entity_id
_entity_poly.type
_entity_poly.pdbx_seq_one_letter_code
_entity_poly.pdbx_strand_id
1 'polypeptide(L)' 'MNPYERRILHSALQGHEGISTHSEGEEPNRHVVITVSRDAKPVQGGQSDEEE' A
#
# COMPACT_ATOMS: atom_id res chain seq x y z
N MET A 1 -8.67 -6.48 -7.43
CA MET A 1 -9.66 -5.90 -6.48
C MET A 1 -10.03 -4.51 -6.94
N ASN A 2 -11.21 -3.99 -6.60
CA ASN A 2 -11.62 -2.70 -7.16
C ASN A 2 -10.76 -1.53 -6.61
N PRO A 3 -10.58 -0.43 -7.36
CA PRO A 3 -9.74 0.69 -6.91
C PRO A 3 -10.18 1.30 -5.58
N TYR A 4 -11.47 1.26 -5.26
CA TYR A 4 -12.02 1.82 -4.03
C TYR A 4 -11.59 1.02 -2.79
N GLU A 5 -11.62 -0.31 -2.86
CA GLU A 5 -11.15 -1.21 -1.81
C GLU A 5 -9.66 -1.01 -1.53
N ARG A 6 -8.84 -0.87 -2.58
CA ARG A 6 -7.40 -0.58 -2.42
C ARG A 6 -7.18 0.73 -1.69
N ARG A 7 -7.92 1.78 -2.06
CA ARG A 7 -7.82 3.08 -1.42
C ARG A 7 -8.20 3.02 0.07
N ILE A 8 -9.24 2.27 0.43
CA ILE A 8 -9.60 2.06 1.84
C ILE A 8 -8.45 1.39 2.59
N LEU A 9 -7.87 0.33 2.04
CA LEU A 9 -6.80 -0.42 2.70
C LEU A 9 -5.52 0.41 2.88
N HIS A 10 -5.12 1.16 1.84
CA HIS A 10 -4.01 2.09 1.92
C HIS A 10 -4.25 3.17 2.98
N SER A 11 -5.44 3.78 3.01
CA SER A 11 -5.79 4.83 3.97
C SER A 11 -5.86 4.30 5.41
N ALA A 12 -6.39 3.08 5.59
CA ALA A 12 -6.53 2.47 6.91
C ALA A 12 -5.18 2.10 7.53
N LEU A 13 -4.20 1.72 6.71
CA LEU A 13 -2.85 1.34 7.16
C LEU A 13 -1.85 2.50 7.11
N GLN A 14 -2.24 3.66 6.59
CA GLN A 14 -1.40 4.84 6.53
C GLN A 14 -1.00 5.30 7.94
N GLY A 15 0.29 5.53 8.16
CA GLY A 15 0.83 6.02 9.43
C GLY A 15 1.01 4.96 10.51
N HIS A 16 0.67 3.69 10.24
CA HIS A 16 1.06 2.59 11.12
C HIS A 16 2.58 2.38 11.07
N GLU A 17 3.25 2.57 12.21
CA GLU A 17 4.68 2.33 12.33
C GLU A 17 5.00 0.87 11.98
N GLY A 18 6.08 0.66 11.21
CA GLY A 18 6.43 -0.70 10.79
C GLY A 18 5.71 -1.21 9.54
N ILE A 19 4.68 -0.52 9.03
CA ILE A 19 3.82 -1.03 7.95
C ILE A 19 3.92 -0.12 6.71
N SER A 20 4.16 -0.73 5.55
CA SER A 20 3.99 -0.09 4.24
C SER A 20 3.06 -0.91 3.35
N THR A 21 2.39 -0.23 2.42
CA THR A 21 1.44 -0.86 1.50
C THR A 21 1.65 -0.39 0.08
N HIS A 22 1.52 -1.29 -0.89
CA HIS A 22 1.62 -0.96 -2.32
C HIS A 22 0.80 -1.97 -3.14
N SER A 23 0.40 -1.60 -4.34
CA SER A 23 -0.36 -2.48 -5.24
C SER A 23 0.59 -3.13 -6.26
N GLU A 24 0.46 -4.43 -6.49
CA GLU A 24 1.21 -5.16 -7.51
C GLU A 24 0.28 -5.91 -8.47
N GLY A 25 0.78 -6.16 -9.69
CA GLY A 25 0.08 -6.86 -10.75
C GLY A 25 -0.91 -6.00 -11.54
N GLU A 26 -1.41 -6.59 -12.63
CA GLU A 26 -2.39 -5.97 -13.54
C GLU A 26 -3.78 -6.57 -13.33
N GLU A 27 -4.85 -5.82 -13.67
CA GLU A 27 -6.23 -6.32 -13.59
C GLU A 27 -6.40 -7.56 -14.50
N PRO A 28 -7.02 -8.67 -14.03
CA PRO A 28 -7.78 -8.82 -12.78
C PRO A 28 -6.99 -9.29 -11.55
N ASN A 29 -5.70 -9.58 -11.72
CA ASN A 29 -4.84 -10.16 -10.68
C ASN A 29 -4.17 -9.09 -9.80
N ARG A 30 -4.57 -7.82 -9.95
CA ARG A 30 -4.05 -6.72 -9.14
C ARG A 30 -4.45 -6.86 -7.68
N HIS A 31 -3.45 -6.89 -6.82
CA HIS A 31 -3.58 -7.12 -5.38
C HIS A 31 -2.76 -6.10 -4.58
N VAL A 32 -3.05 -5.97 -3.29
CA VAL A 32 -2.29 -5.10 -2.39
C VAL A 32 -1.36 -5.96 -1.56
N VAL A 33 -0.10 -5.56 -1.53
CA VAL A 33 0.95 -6.16 -0.72
C VAL A 33 1.16 -5.29 0.51
N ILE A 34 1.25 -5.94 1.67
CA ILE A 34 1.53 -5.29 2.96
C ILE A 34 2.90 -5.77 3.41
N THR A 35 3.82 -4.82 3.56
CA THR A 35 5.17 -5.12 4.04
C THR A 35 5.29 -4.69 5.49
N VAL A 36 5.76 -5.61 6.34
CA VAL A 36 6.05 -5.35 7.74
C VAL A 36 7.56 -5.30 7.92
N SER A 37 8.10 -4.15 8.30
CA SER A 37 9.51 -4.02 8.65
C SER A 37 9.66 -4.05 10.17
N ARG A 38 10.49 -4.97 10.67
CA ARG A 38 10.76 -5.14 12.10
C ARG A 38 11.57 -3.98 12.70
N ASP A 39 12.13 -3.12 11.85
CA ASP A 39 13.04 -2.03 12.22
C ASP A 39 12.53 -0.64 11.77
N ALA A 40 11.28 -0.52 11.31
CA ALA A 40 10.86 0.62 10.51
C ALA A 40 10.70 1.91 11.32
N LYS A 41 11.70 2.79 11.18
CA LYS A 41 11.51 4.23 11.31
C LYS A 41 10.35 4.67 10.40
N PRO A 42 9.51 5.64 10.83
CA PRO A 42 8.34 6.05 10.07
C PRO A 42 8.75 6.49 8.67
N VAL A 43 8.31 5.74 7.66
CA VAL A 43 8.52 6.10 6.25
C VAL A 43 7.56 7.25 5.94
N GLN A 44 8.07 8.46 6.08
CA GLN A 44 7.42 9.66 5.56
C GLN A 44 7.61 9.69 4.04
N GLY A 45 6.51 9.48 3.32
CA GLY A 45 6.34 9.94 1.94
C GLY A 45 6.77 8.95 0.86
N GLY A 46 5.85 8.71 -0.08
CA GLY A 46 6.16 8.06 -1.36
C GLY A 46 5.19 6.94 -1.74
N GLN A 47 3.88 7.19 -1.77
CA GLN A 47 2.99 6.41 -2.63
C GLN A 47 2.79 7.23 -3.89
N SER A 48 3.74 7.14 -4.81
CA SER A 48 3.46 7.32 -6.23
C SER A 48 2.63 6.11 -6.64
N ASP A 49 1.30 6.27 -6.57
CA ASP A 49 0.43 5.55 -7.48
C ASP A 49 0.88 5.97 -8.88
N GLU A 50 1.82 5.23 -9.47
CA GLU A 50 2.03 5.24 -10.91
C GLU A 50 0.70 4.74 -11.52
N GLU A 51 -0.06 5.73 -12.00
CA GLU A 51 -1.18 5.53 -12.90
C GLU A 51 -0.62 5.04 -14.24
N GLU A 52 -0.89 3.79 -14.57
CA GLU A 52 -1.12 3.34 -15.95
C GLU A 52 -2.41 2.52 -15.99
#